data_AF-A0ABD7QN03-F1
#
_entry.id   AF-A0ABD7QN03-F1
#
_cell.length_a   1.000
_cell.length_b   1.000
_cell.length_c   1.000
_cell.angle_alpha   90.00
_cell.angle_beta   90.00
_cell.angle_gamma   90.00
#
_symmetry.space_group_name_H-M   'P 1'
#
loop_
_entity.id
_entity.type
_entity.pdbx_description
1 polymer ?
#
loop_
_entity_poly.entity_id
_entity_poly.type
_entity_poly.pdbx_seq_one_letter_code
_entity_poly.pdbx_strand_id
1 'polypeptide(L)' 'MDIEEAIRIIKKGGEYRIKCNGDQVIVLEKISEKQFLATIEEFVELSIEAGIIDPAYINLP' A
#
# COMPACT_ATOMS: atom_id res chain seq x y z
N MET A 1 10.31 -9.97 -14.22
CA MET A 1 9.09 -10.72 -14.62
C MET A 1 8.42 -9.97 -15.75
N ASP A 2 7.92 -10.68 -16.75
CA ASP A 2 7.22 -10.07 -17.87
C ASP A 2 5.81 -9.60 -17.47
N ILE A 3 5.35 -8.52 -18.09
CA ILE A 3 4.05 -7.88 -17.78
C ILE A 3 2.89 -8.88 -17.94
N GLU A 4 2.94 -9.75 -18.95
CA GLU A 4 1.89 -10.78 -19.17
C GLU A 4 1.79 -11.79 -18.02
N GLU A 5 2.92 -12.11 -17.38
CA GLU A 5 2.97 -13.03 -16.26
C GLU A 5 2.44 -12.37 -14.98
N ALA A 6 2.77 -11.09 -14.77
CA ALA A 6 2.18 -10.28 -13.70
C ALA A 6 0.65 -10.18 -13.83
N ILE A 7 0.14 -9.92 -15.04
CA ILE A 7 -1.31 -9.87 -15.32
C ILE A 7 -1.99 -11.21 -15.03
N ARG A 8 -1.36 -12.34 -15.38
CA ARG A 8 -1.89 -13.68 -15.08
C ARG A 8 -2.01 -13.95 -13.58
N ILE A 9 -1.08 -13.43 -12.78
CA ILE A 9 -1.13 -13.57 -11.31
C ILE A 9 -2.26 -12.71 -10.73
N ILE A 10 -2.37 -11.44 -11.15
CA ILE A 10 -3.40 -10.50 -10.66
C ILE A 10 -4.81 -10.99 -11.01
N LYS A 11 -4.99 -11.57 -12.20
CA LYS A 11 -6.28 -12.15 -12.63
C LYS A 11 -6.79 -13.29 -11.73
N LYS A 12 -5.98 -13.86 -10.85
CA LYS A 12 -6.40 -14.85 -9.84
C LYS A 12 -7.11 -14.21 -8.63
N GLY A 13 -7.21 -12.88 -8.59
CA GLY A 13 -7.89 -12.12 -7.53
C GLY A 13 -6.97 -11.71 -6.38
N GLY A 14 -7.26 -10.56 -5.78
CA GLY A 14 -6.47 -9.92 -4.71
C GLY A 14 -5.93 -8.55 -5.11
N GLU A 15 -5.43 -7.80 -4.13
CA GLU A 15 -4.72 -6.55 -4.36
C GLU A 15 -3.21 -6.79 -4.44
N TYR A 16 -2.53 -6.04 -5.30
CA TYR A 16 -1.10 -6.23 -5.56
C TYR A 16 -0.40 -4.87 -5.68
N ARG A 17 0.77 -4.75 -5.06
CA ARG A 17 1.70 -3.64 -5.29
C ARG A 17 2.67 -4.03 -6.39
N ILE A 18 2.76 -3.21 -7.43
CA ILE A 18 3.58 -3.46 -8.60
C ILE A 18 4.59 -2.32 -8.76
N LYS A 19 5.87 -2.64 -8.93
CA LYS A 19 6.89 -1.68 -9.34
C LYS A 19 7.47 -2.12 -10.68
N CYS A 20 7.50 -1.20 -11.63
CA CYS A 20 8.01 -1.44 -12.98
C CYS A 20 9.25 -0.58 -13.26
N ASN A 21 10.14 -1.11 -14.10
CA ASN A 21 11.23 -0.37 -14.72
C ASN A 21 11.20 -0.66 -16.23
N GLY A 22 10.72 0.31 -17.01
CA GLY A 22 10.38 0.08 -18.43
C GLY A 22 9.35 -1.05 -18.57
N ASP A 23 9.65 -2.01 -19.43
CA ASP A 23 8.76 -3.14 -19.74
C ASP A 23 8.89 -4.32 -18.77
N GLN A 24 9.67 -4.15 -17.69
CA GLN A 24 9.92 -5.19 -16.71
C GLN A 24 9.26 -4.90 -15.38
N VAL A 25 8.56 -5.90 -14.84
CA VAL A 25 8.10 -5.89 -13.45
C VAL A 25 9.24 -6.33 -12.55
N ILE A 26 9.67 -5.42 -11.68
CA ILE A 26 10.77 -5.63 -10.72
C ILE A 26 10.27 -5.96 -9.31
N VAL A 27 9.05 -5.58 -8.97
CA VAL A 27 8.39 -5.95 -7.70
C VAL A 27 6.93 -6.30 -7.99
N LEU A 28 6.47 -7.43 -7.45
CA LEU A 28 5.06 -7.83 -7.40
C LEU A 28 4.78 -8.43 -6.03
N GLU A 29 4.15 -7.66 -5.16
CA GLU A 29 3.79 -8.06 -3.80
C GLU A 29 2.28 -8.21 -3.69
N LYS A 30 1.82 -9.39 -3.26
CA LYS A 30 0.40 -9.58 -2.95
C LYS A 30 0.10 -8.87 -1.64
N ILE A 31 -0.79 -7.89 -1.71
CA ILE A 31 -1.29 -7.20 -0.54
C ILE A 31 -2.29 -8.14 0.15
N SER A 32 -1.94 -8.62 1.34
CA SER A 32 -2.94 -9.25 2.21
C SER A 32 -3.75 -8.17 2.90
N GLU A 33 -5.03 -8.42 3.20
CA GLU A 33 -5.89 -7.49 3.97
C GLU A 33 -5.28 -7.05 5.32
N LYS A 34 -4.29 -7.77 5.84
CA LYS A 34 -3.55 -7.44 7.07
C LYS A 34 -2.30 -6.58 6.87
N GLN A 35 -1.91 -6.28 5.63
CA GLN A 35 -0.72 -5.46 5.31
C GLN A 35 -1.05 -3.96 5.17
N PHE A 36 -2.33 -3.60 5.16
CA PHE A 36 -2.80 -2.21 5.29
C PHE A 36 -3.19 -1.86 6.74
N LEU A 37 -2.60 -2.53 7.72
CA LEU A 37 -2.53 -1.95 9.05
C LEU A 37 -1.38 -0.96 9.00
N ALA A 38 -1.61 0.21 8.39
CA ALA A 38 -0.90 1.39 8.87
C ALA A 38 -1.06 1.33 10.39
N THR A 39 0.05 1.38 11.12
CA THR A 39 -0.09 1.44 12.57
C THR A 39 -0.92 2.68 12.89
N ILE A 40 -1.58 2.70 14.06
CA ILE A 40 -2.40 3.87 14.42
C ILE A 40 -1.55 5.14 14.34
N GLU A 41 -0.25 5.03 14.66
CA GLU A 41 0.75 6.08 14.51
C GLU A 41 0.94 6.50 13.03
N GLU A 42 1.16 5.56 12.10
CA GLU A 42 1.33 5.86 10.67
C GLU A 42 0.06 6.49 10.07
N PHE A 43 -1.12 6.02 10.46
CA PHE A 43 -2.39 6.60 10.04
C PHE A 43 -2.54 8.04 10.55
N VAL A 44 -2.17 8.29 11.82
CA VAL A 44 -2.21 9.61 12.43
C VAL A 44 -1.25 10.58 11.75
N GLU A 45 -0.01 10.16 11.50
CA GLU A 45 1.01 10.98 10.86
C GLU A 45 0.55 11.43 9.46
N LEU A 46 0.10 10.48 8.64
CA LEU A 46 -0.43 10.78 7.30
C LEU A 46 -1.67 11.69 7.35
N SER A 47 -2.51 11.55 8.37
CA SER A 47 -3.72 12.37 8.54
C SER A 47 -3.41 13.80 8.99
N ILE A 48 -2.35 14.00 9.79
CA ILE A 48 -1.84 15.33 10.15
C ILE A 48 -1.22 16.00 8.93
N GLU A 49 -0.35 15.28 8.18
CA GLU A 49 0.30 15.82 6.97
C GLU A 49 -0.71 16.24 5.90
N ALA A 50 -1.79 15.48 5.75
CA ALA A 50 -2.88 15.81 4.84
C ALA A 50 -3.80 16.95 5.36
N GLY A 51 -3.59 17.43 6.59
CA GLY A 51 -4.41 18.47 7.23
C GLY A 51 -5.82 17.99 7.60
N ILE A 52 -6.03 16.68 7.72
CA ILE A 52 -7.33 16.06 8.02
C ILE A 52 -7.59 16.04 9.52
N ILE A 53 -6.54 15.90 10.34
CA ILE A 53 -6.62 15.85 11.80
C ILE A 53 -5.71 16.92 12.40
N ASP A 54 -6.20 17.63 13.41
CA ASP A 54 -5.39 18.53 14.22
C ASP A 54 -4.63 17.73 15.29
N PRO A 55 -3.28 17.79 15.31
CA PRO A 55 -2.47 17.05 16.28
C PRO A 55 -2.79 17.40 17.74
N ALA A 56 -3.35 18.59 18.03
CA ALA A 56 -3.75 18.98 19.38
C ALA A 56 -4.90 18.14 19.97
N TYR A 57 -5.60 17.36 19.12
CA TYR A 57 -6.76 16.55 19.50
C TYR A 57 -6.49 15.05 19.44
N ILE A 58 -5.23 14.64 19.29
CA ILE A 58 -4.84 13.23 19.24
C ILE A 58 -4.29 12.80 20.60
N ASN A 59 -4.93 11.82 21.23
CA ASN A 59 -4.40 11.09 22.37
C ASN A 59 -4.19 9.64 21.97
N LEU A 60 -2.94 9.31 21.60
CA LEU A 60 -2.52 7.92 21.42
C LEU A 60 -2.14 7.32 22.79
N PRO A 61 -2.43 6.03 23.03
CA PRO A 61 -2.08 5.34 24.28
C PRO A 61 -0.57 5.20 24.50
#